data_AF-A0A1V5RRV2-F1
#
_entry.id   AF-A0A1V5RRV2-F1
#
_cell.length_a   1.000
_cell.length_b   1.000
_cell.length_c   1.000
_cell.angle_alpha   90.00
_cell.angle_beta   90.00
_cell.angle_gamma   90.00
#
_symmetry.space_group_name_H-M   'P 1'
#
loop_
_entity.id
_entity.type
_entity.pdbx_description
1 polymer ?
#
loop_
_entity_poly.entity_id
_entity_poly.type
_entity_poly.pdbx_seq_one_letter_code
_entity_poly.pdbx_strand_id
1 'polypeptide(L)'
;MKRFLLLLMILLLSGSALFSGTGSLLLDAVVFGLDVAAKAGKGKVEVTLPDEEKEISVRRVSMKKMKTTFEEHNFLLLEYEKRLEIYDRLSVPIAWPVVKGITIGFGKGSRLQRDHAGSITGIVMDTASAAAIGTGLVFIVIDAIFVGMLGGRENFSDDELQATGENLLFGGLIALGASRVIQGIGPAVYGLRYNKILRTGLGLAKDRSDAVGPAIGFAPLPTGDGRLQWQVAARIPLR
;
A
#
# COMPACT_ATOMS: atom_id res chain seq x y z
N MET A 1 -33.78 -19.73 -14.57
CA MET A 1 -32.41 -20.23 -14.86
C MET A 1 -31.33 -19.19 -14.62
N LYS A 2 -31.34 -17.99 -15.25
CA LYS A 2 -30.32 -16.94 -15.03
C LYS A 2 -30.15 -16.54 -13.55
N ARG A 3 -31.25 -16.28 -12.82
CA ARG A 3 -31.23 -15.87 -11.41
C ARG A 3 -30.66 -16.94 -10.47
N PHE A 4 -30.96 -18.22 -10.71
CA PHE A 4 -30.41 -19.36 -9.95
C PHE A 4 -28.91 -19.54 -10.19
N LEU A 5 -28.45 -19.32 -11.44
CA LEU A 5 -27.04 -19.38 -11.80
C LEU A 5 -26.24 -18.22 -11.21
N LEU A 6 -26.86 -17.05 -11.09
CA LEU A 6 -26.29 -15.86 -10.44
C LEU A 6 -26.18 -16.06 -8.92
N LEU A 7 -27.20 -16.65 -8.28
CA LEU A 7 -27.19 -17.03 -6.87
C LEU A 7 -26.12 -18.11 -6.60
N LEU A 8 -26.00 -19.11 -7.48
CA LEU A 8 -24.94 -20.12 -7.41
C LEU A 8 -23.54 -19.51 -7.58
N MET A 9 -23.37 -18.56 -8.51
CA MET A 9 -22.10 -17.83 -8.68
C MET A 9 -21.76 -16.97 -7.45
N ILE A 10 -22.73 -16.27 -6.87
CA ILE A 10 -22.52 -15.49 -5.64
C ILE A 10 -22.16 -16.41 -4.48
N LEU A 11 -22.81 -17.58 -4.35
CA LEU A 11 -22.53 -18.54 -3.29
C LEU A 11 -21.14 -19.19 -3.47
N LEU A 12 -20.73 -19.45 -4.71
CA LEU A 12 -19.38 -19.93 -5.06
C LEU A 12 -18.31 -18.84 -4.81
N LEU A 13 -18.59 -17.59 -5.15
CA LEU A 13 -17.70 -16.45 -4.86
C LEU A 13 -17.58 -16.19 -3.36
N SER A 14 -18.68 -16.27 -2.62
CA SER A 14 -18.73 -16.12 -1.15
C SER A 14 -18.02 -17.29 -0.45
N GLY A 15 -18.21 -18.51 -0.96
CA GLY A 15 -17.49 -19.70 -0.51
C GLY A 15 -15.98 -19.54 -0.74
N SER A 16 -15.57 -19.09 -1.91
CA SER A 16 -14.14 -18.84 -2.21
C SER A 16 -13.52 -17.75 -1.33
N ALA A 17 -14.29 -16.74 -0.92
CA ALA A 17 -13.85 -15.72 0.04
C ALA A 17 -13.65 -16.30 1.45
N LEU A 18 -14.50 -17.24 1.89
CA LEU A 18 -14.32 -17.96 3.17
C LEU A 18 -13.12 -18.93 3.14
N PHE A 19 -12.81 -19.55 2.00
CA PHE A 19 -11.63 -20.42 1.84
C PHE A 19 -10.31 -19.64 1.62
N SER A 20 -10.39 -18.36 1.22
CA SER A 20 -9.21 -17.48 1.04
C SER A 20 -8.51 -17.08 2.36
N GLY A 21 -9.07 -17.45 3.51
CA GLY A 21 -8.39 -17.36 4.83
C GLY A 21 -7.14 -18.24 4.94
N THR A 22 -6.89 -19.11 3.95
CA THR A 22 -5.62 -19.79 3.73
C THR A 22 -4.91 -19.19 2.51
N GLY A 23 -4.50 -17.92 2.62
CA GLY A 23 -3.47 -17.38 1.74
C GLY A 23 -2.28 -18.35 1.77
N SER A 24 -1.79 -18.78 0.59
CA SER A 24 -0.72 -19.77 0.52
C SER A 24 0.42 -19.36 1.46
N LEU A 25 0.83 -20.24 2.38
CA LEU A 25 1.84 -19.98 3.40
C LEU A 25 3.12 -19.32 2.83
N LEU A 26 3.44 -19.60 1.56
CA LEU A 26 4.54 -18.98 0.81
C LEU A 26 4.36 -17.47 0.59
N LEU A 27 3.17 -17.02 0.23
CA LEU A 27 2.89 -15.61 -0.02
C LEU A 27 2.92 -14.81 1.30
N ASP A 28 2.40 -15.38 2.38
CA ASP A 28 2.51 -14.80 3.72
C ASP A 28 3.95 -14.77 4.23
N ALA A 29 4.74 -15.83 4.00
CA ALA A 29 6.16 -15.86 4.34
C ALA A 29 6.98 -14.85 3.53
N VAL A 30 6.70 -14.68 2.23
CA VAL A 30 7.34 -13.68 1.37
C VAL A 30 6.97 -12.27 1.83
N VAL A 31 5.69 -12.00 2.11
CA VAL A 31 5.21 -10.72 2.63
C VAL A 31 5.85 -10.41 3.99
N PHE A 32 5.95 -11.40 4.87
CA PHE A 32 6.61 -11.26 6.15
C PHE A 32 8.12 -11.00 6.00
N GLY A 33 8.81 -11.74 5.13
CA GLY A 33 10.24 -11.55 4.85
C GLY A 33 10.54 -10.18 4.26
N LEU A 34 9.72 -9.70 3.32
CA LEU A 34 9.82 -8.34 2.77
C LEU A 34 9.46 -7.26 3.79
N ASP A 35 8.51 -7.52 4.68
CA ASP A 35 8.23 -6.64 5.82
C ASP A 35 9.40 -6.52 6.77
N VAL A 36 10.06 -7.64 7.08
CA VAL A 36 11.26 -7.69 7.91
C VAL A 36 12.41 -6.99 7.20
N ALA A 37 12.65 -7.24 5.91
CA ALA A 37 13.70 -6.58 5.13
C ALA A 37 13.46 -5.07 5.01
N ALA A 38 12.22 -4.66 4.72
CA ALA A 38 11.82 -3.26 4.75
C ALA A 38 11.90 -2.65 6.15
N LYS A 39 12.01 -3.47 7.21
CA LYS A 39 12.25 -3.11 8.62
C LYS A 39 13.70 -3.29 9.09
N ALA A 40 14.53 -4.00 8.35
CA ALA A 40 15.91 -4.31 8.71
C ALA A 40 16.77 -3.04 8.59
N GLY A 41 17.72 -2.85 9.51
CA GLY A 41 18.53 -1.63 9.62
C GLY A 41 17.93 -0.50 10.47
N LYS A 42 16.70 -0.65 10.98
CA LYS A 42 15.95 0.37 11.74
C LYS A 42 16.31 0.45 13.24
N GLY A 43 17.58 0.33 13.57
CA GLY A 43 18.07 0.56 14.93
C GLY A 43 18.03 2.05 15.29
N LYS A 44 17.99 2.35 16.59
CA LYS A 44 18.40 3.66 17.11
C LYS A 44 19.85 3.89 16.66
N VAL A 45 20.17 5.08 16.16
CA VAL A 45 21.54 5.48 15.88
C VAL A 45 21.91 6.50 16.96
N GLU A 46 22.87 6.16 17.80
CA GLU A 46 23.40 7.05 18.83
C GLU A 46 24.58 7.80 18.24
N VAL A 47 24.55 9.12 18.38
CA VAL A 47 25.55 10.00 17.79
C VAL A 47 25.91 11.08 18.78
N THR A 48 27.19 11.19 19.11
CA THR A 48 27.74 12.33 19.86
C THR A 48 28.13 13.42 18.86
N LEU A 49 27.55 14.61 19.00
CA LEU A 49 27.99 15.77 18.24
C LEU A 49 29.25 16.36 18.90
N PRO A 50 30.20 16.94 18.14
CA PRO A 50 31.41 17.54 18.70
C PRO A 50 31.13 18.62 19.75
N ASP A 51 30.01 19.32 19.60
CA ASP A 51 29.61 20.45 20.44
C ASP A 51 28.69 20.04 21.60
N GLU A 52 28.35 18.74 21.71
CA GLU A 52 27.46 18.22 22.75
C GLU A 52 28.13 17.10 23.56
N GLU A 53 28.17 17.26 24.88
CA GLU A 53 28.68 16.22 25.79
C GLU A 53 27.75 14.99 25.89
N LYS A 54 26.53 15.09 25.35
CA LYS A 54 25.51 14.03 25.44
C LYS A 54 25.29 13.35 24.10
N GLU A 55 25.15 12.04 24.13
CA GLU A 55 24.75 11.27 22.95
C GLU A 55 23.32 11.62 22.53
N ILE A 56 23.17 12.03 21.27
CA ILE A 56 21.88 12.26 20.63
C ILE A 56 21.42 10.97 19.98
N SER A 57 20.23 10.55 20.37
CA SER A 57 19.53 9.41 19.78
C SER A 57 18.80 9.81 18.50
N VAL A 58 19.36 9.54 17.34
CA VAL A 58 18.64 9.68 16.06
C VAL A 58 17.87 8.39 15.76
N ARG A 59 16.56 8.51 15.57
CA ARG A 59 15.69 7.37 15.23
C ARG A 59 14.69 7.76 14.16
N ARG A 60 14.09 6.76 13.51
CA ARG A 60 12.98 6.99 12.58
C ARG A 60 11.76 7.54 13.34
N VAL A 61 11.54 8.85 13.25
CA VAL A 61 10.43 9.56 13.88
C VAL A 61 9.47 10.10 12.82
N SER A 62 8.40 10.79 13.22
CA SER A 62 7.56 11.51 12.26
C SER A 62 8.36 12.63 11.58
N MET A 63 8.01 12.98 10.34
CA MET A 63 8.65 14.09 9.61
C MET A 63 8.69 15.39 10.43
N LYS A 64 7.64 15.69 11.21
CA LYS A 64 7.59 16.86 12.09
C LYS A 64 8.71 16.81 13.13
N LYS A 65 8.81 15.71 13.88
CA LYS A 65 9.87 15.52 14.88
C LYS A 65 11.25 15.55 14.25
N MET A 66 11.43 14.93 13.08
CA MET A 66 12.69 14.91 12.36
C MET A 66 13.14 16.33 11.95
N LYS A 67 12.22 17.16 11.46
CA LYS A 67 12.52 18.58 11.16
C LYS A 67 12.97 19.33 12.40
N THR A 68 12.22 19.19 13.50
CA THR A 68 12.57 19.83 14.78
C THR A 68 13.96 19.40 15.25
N THR A 69 14.30 18.12 15.16
CA THR A 69 15.64 17.63 15.50
C THR A 69 16.75 18.24 14.63
N PHE A 70 16.50 18.48 13.33
CA PHE A 70 17.47 19.15 12.46
C PHE A 70 17.54 20.68 12.65
N GLU A 71 16.52 21.27 13.25
CA GLU A 71 16.52 22.69 13.66
C GLU A 71 17.24 22.87 15.00
N GLU A 72 17.11 21.90 15.91
CA GLU A 72 17.72 21.91 17.25
C GLU A 72 19.20 21.52 17.23
N HIS A 73 19.61 20.63 16.32
CA HIS A 73 20.95 20.05 16.32
C HIS A 73 21.63 20.13 14.94
N ASN A 74 22.90 20.56 14.93
CA ASN A 74 23.68 20.70 13.70
C ASN A 74 24.44 19.40 13.35
N PHE A 75 23.79 18.52 12.57
CA PHE A 75 24.41 17.28 12.09
C PHE A 75 25.51 17.48 11.06
N LEU A 76 25.76 18.72 10.59
CA LEU A 76 26.85 19.00 9.65
C LEU A 76 28.23 18.85 10.27
N LEU A 77 28.31 18.88 11.61
CA LEU A 77 29.54 18.70 12.38
C LEU A 77 30.05 17.26 12.36
N LEU A 78 29.22 16.31 11.92
CA LEU A 78 29.60 14.91 11.78
C LEU A 78 30.38 14.69 10.48
N GLU A 79 31.32 13.75 10.54
CA GLU A 79 31.99 13.22 9.35
C GLU A 79 30.98 12.71 8.31
N TYR A 80 31.33 12.85 7.04
CA TYR A 80 30.45 12.53 5.93
C TYR A 80 29.98 11.06 5.97
N GLU A 81 30.89 10.14 6.26
CA GLU A 81 30.66 8.70 6.38
C GLU A 81 29.60 8.40 7.45
N LYS A 82 29.68 9.09 8.59
CA LYS A 82 28.74 8.93 9.70
C LYS A 82 27.35 9.48 9.33
N ARG A 83 27.29 10.58 8.58
CA ARG A 83 26.03 11.12 8.04
C ARG A 83 25.40 10.18 7.01
N LEU A 84 26.20 9.55 6.15
CA LEU A 84 25.75 8.56 5.19
C LEU A 84 25.20 7.31 5.89
N GLU A 85 25.87 6.81 6.93
CA GLU A 85 25.38 5.67 7.72
C GLU A 85 24.01 5.97 8.38
N ILE A 86 23.85 7.18 8.94
CA ILE A 86 22.57 7.62 9.50
C ILE A 86 21.49 7.63 8.41
N TYR A 87 21.80 8.13 7.22
CA TYR A 87 20.86 8.13 6.10
C TYR A 87 20.46 6.71 5.71
N ASP A 88 21.41 5.83 5.48
CA ASP A 88 21.15 4.45 5.03
C ASP A 88 20.29 3.68 6.04
N ARG A 89 20.56 3.82 7.34
CA ARG A 89 19.77 3.19 8.41
C ARG A 89 18.37 3.77 8.57
N LEU A 90 18.21 5.09 8.42
CA LEU A 90 16.96 5.77 8.72
C LEU A 90 16.06 5.98 7.50
N SER A 91 16.59 5.87 6.29
CA SER A 91 15.85 6.01 5.03
C SER A 91 14.67 5.04 4.94
N VAL A 92 13.56 5.52 4.39
CA VAL A 92 12.32 4.77 4.29
C VAL A 92 12.26 4.08 2.92
N PRO A 93 11.99 2.76 2.85
CA PRO A 93 11.79 2.09 1.58
C PRO A 93 10.51 2.57 0.90
N ILE A 94 10.53 2.71 -0.43
CA ILE A 94 9.39 3.19 -1.22
C ILE A 94 8.67 2.02 -1.91
N ALA A 95 9.40 1.18 -2.65
CA ALA A 95 8.81 0.15 -3.51
C ALA A 95 7.91 -0.84 -2.74
N TRP A 96 8.39 -1.43 -1.64
CA TRP A 96 7.61 -2.41 -0.89
C TRP A 96 6.33 -1.84 -0.27
N PRO A 97 6.36 -0.68 0.41
CA PRO A 97 5.13 -0.02 0.86
C PRO A 97 4.10 0.28 -0.25
N VAL A 98 4.56 0.68 -1.45
CA VAL A 98 3.67 0.91 -2.61
C VAL A 98 3.00 -0.39 -3.04
N VAL A 99 3.79 -1.45 -3.24
CA VAL A 99 3.28 -2.78 -3.60
C VAL A 99 2.27 -3.26 -2.57
N LYS A 100 2.57 -3.09 -1.28
CA LYS A 100 1.68 -3.51 -0.19
C LYS A 100 0.38 -2.70 -0.12
N GLY A 101 0.44 -1.41 -0.44
CA GLY A 101 -0.74 -0.55 -0.54
C GLY A 101 -1.67 -0.96 -1.69
N ILE A 102 -1.11 -1.34 -2.83
CA ILE A 102 -1.87 -1.77 -4.02
C ILE A 102 -2.44 -3.19 -3.83
N THR A 103 -1.64 -4.12 -3.30
CA THR A 103 -1.99 -5.54 -3.24
C THR A 103 -2.83 -5.91 -2.02
N ILE A 104 -2.45 -5.40 -0.84
CA ILE A 104 -3.12 -5.76 0.41
C ILE A 104 -4.10 -4.67 0.86
N GLY A 105 -3.72 -3.40 0.72
CA GLY A 105 -4.58 -2.30 1.14
C GLY A 105 -4.58 -2.02 2.64
N PHE A 106 -5.70 -1.48 3.12
CA PHE A 106 -6.04 -1.10 4.48
C PHE A 106 -4.95 -0.27 5.14
N GLY A 107 -4.34 0.63 4.36
CA GLY A 107 -3.26 1.50 4.81
C GLY A 107 -1.97 0.77 5.18
N LYS A 108 -1.83 -0.54 4.89
CA LYS A 108 -0.68 -1.35 5.29
C LYS A 108 0.63 -0.83 4.72
N GLY A 109 0.62 -0.28 3.51
CA GLY A 109 1.77 0.40 2.91
C GLY A 109 2.24 1.58 3.75
N SER A 110 1.37 2.55 4.01
CA SER A 110 1.66 3.71 4.86
C SER A 110 2.08 3.32 6.27
N ARG A 111 1.47 2.26 6.85
CA ARG A 111 1.84 1.75 8.17
C ARG A 111 3.29 1.27 8.25
N LEU A 112 3.84 0.67 7.19
CA LEU A 112 5.26 0.27 7.14
C LEU A 112 6.23 1.47 7.22
N GLN A 113 5.77 2.63 6.74
CA GLN A 113 6.52 3.87 6.74
C GLN A 113 6.26 4.73 7.99
N ARG A 114 5.36 4.30 8.90
CA ARG A 114 4.85 5.09 10.05
C ARG A 114 4.08 6.35 9.63
N ASP A 115 3.51 6.33 8.43
CA ASP A 115 2.54 7.32 7.99
C ASP A 115 1.15 6.99 8.54
N HIS A 116 0.83 7.56 9.71
CA HIS A 116 -0.45 7.32 10.37
C HIS A 116 -1.64 7.88 9.58
N ALA A 117 -1.47 9.04 8.94
CA ALA A 117 -2.54 9.68 8.18
C ALA A 117 -2.91 8.82 6.97
N GLY A 118 -1.94 8.44 6.13
CA GLY A 118 -2.20 7.56 5.00
C GLY A 118 -2.68 6.17 5.42
N SER A 119 -2.23 5.66 6.58
CA SER A 119 -2.72 4.40 7.13
C SER A 119 -4.22 4.46 7.47
N ILE A 120 -4.67 5.53 8.13
CA ILE A 120 -6.08 5.70 8.49
C ILE A 120 -6.93 5.90 7.24
N THR A 121 -6.48 6.76 6.31
CA THR A 121 -7.18 6.99 5.04
C THR A 121 -7.40 5.68 4.28
N GLY A 122 -6.38 4.83 4.18
CA GLY A 122 -6.51 3.52 3.52
C GLY A 122 -7.52 2.60 4.21
N ILE A 123 -7.54 2.54 5.54
CA ILE A 123 -8.51 1.74 6.30
C ILE A 123 -9.93 2.23 6.02
N VAL A 124 -10.18 3.54 6.08
CA VAL A 124 -11.50 4.12 5.88
C VAL A 124 -12.02 3.85 4.47
N MET A 125 -11.19 4.12 3.44
CA MET A 125 -11.60 3.90 2.04
C MET A 125 -11.94 2.44 1.75
N ASP A 126 -11.13 1.51 2.26
CA ASP A 126 -11.36 0.09 2.03
C ASP A 126 -12.56 -0.44 2.80
N THR A 127 -12.75 0.03 4.03
CA THR A 127 -13.92 -0.34 4.84
C THR A 127 -15.21 0.16 4.19
N ALA A 128 -15.23 1.41 3.72
CA ALA A 128 -16.38 1.98 3.02
C ALA A 128 -16.69 1.22 1.73
N SER A 129 -15.65 0.88 0.95
CA SER A 129 -15.81 0.10 -0.29
C SER A 129 -16.31 -1.32 -0.01
N ALA A 130 -15.75 -1.99 1.00
CA ALA A 130 -16.18 -3.32 1.42
C ALA A 130 -17.62 -3.32 1.95
N ALA A 131 -18.01 -2.28 2.69
CA ALA A 131 -19.38 -2.11 3.15
C ALA A 131 -20.36 -1.90 1.99
N ALA A 132 -20.01 -1.07 0.99
CA ALA A 132 -20.84 -0.88 -0.19
C ALA A 132 -21.01 -2.20 -0.98
N ILE A 133 -19.91 -2.93 -1.21
CA ILE A 133 -19.94 -4.25 -1.86
C ILE A 133 -20.81 -5.24 -1.06
N GLY A 134 -20.59 -5.32 0.26
CA GLY A 134 -21.32 -6.24 1.13
C GLY A 134 -22.82 -5.96 1.14
N THR A 135 -23.20 -4.70 1.31
CA THR A 135 -24.62 -4.27 1.27
C THR A 135 -25.23 -4.55 -0.09
N GLY A 136 -24.51 -4.26 -1.18
CA GLY A 136 -24.99 -4.54 -2.54
C GLY A 136 -25.25 -6.02 -2.78
N LEU A 137 -24.33 -6.90 -2.35
CA LEU A 137 -24.51 -8.35 -2.42
C LEU A 137 -25.70 -8.84 -1.59
N VAL A 138 -25.87 -8.31 -0.37
CA VAL A 138 -27.02 -8.67 0.50
C VAL A 138 -28.34 -8.30 -0.18
N PHE A 139 -28.45 -7.13 -0.80
CA PHE A 139 -29.67 -6.73 -1.50
C PHE A 139 -29.98 -7.65 -2.69
N ILE A 140 -28.96 -8.02 -3.48
CA ILE A 140 -29.13 -8.96 -4.59
C ILE A 140 -29.59 -10.34 -4.09
N VAL A 141 -29.06 -10.83 -2.96
CA VAL A 141 -29.45 -12.11 -2.37
C VAL A 141 -30.88 -12.08 -1.82
N ILE A 142 -31.25 -11.02 -1.09
CA ILE A 142 -32.60 -10.84 -0.57
C ILE A 142 -33.61 -10.82 -1.72
N ASP A 143 -33.34 -10.02 -2.76
CA ASP A 143 -34.18 -9.95 -3.95
C ASP A 143 -34.34 -11.33 -4.61
N ALA A 144 -33.24 -12.05 -4.82
CA ALA A 144 -33.27 -13.35 -5.46
C ALA A 144 -34.06 -14.42 -4.67
N ILE A 145 -34.04 -14.37 -3.32
CA ILE A 145 -34.78 -15.30 -2.45
C ILE A 145 -36.27 -14.91 -2.38
N PHE A 146 -36.57 -13.65 -2.02
CA PHE A 146 -37.94 -13.23 -1.71
C PHE A 146 -38.76 -12.93 -2.97
N VAL A 147 -38.18 -12.29 -3.99
CA VAL A 147 -38.87 -11.95 -5.24
C VAL A 147 -38.76 -13.11 -6.24
N GLY A 148 -37.59 -13.75 -6.31
CA GLY A 148 -37.33 -14.80 -7.31
C GLY A 148 -37.82 -16.20 -6.97
N MET A 149 -37.83 -16.58 -5.68
CA MET A 149 -38.05 -17.97 -5.25
C MET A 149 -39.38 -18.17 -4.48
N LEU A 150 -39.86 -17.14 -3.80
CA LEU A 150 -41.06 -17.18 -2.94
C LEU A 150 -42.26 -16.38 -3.50
N GLY A 151 -42.06 -15.51 -4.50
CA GLY A 151 -43.08 -14.62 -5.07
C GLY A 151 -43.61 -15.06 -6.44
N GLY A 152 -44.94 -15.09 -6.58
CA GLY A 152 -45.65 -15.35 -7.83
C GLY A 152 -45.48 -14.24 -8.87
N ARG A 153 -45.54 -14.64 -10.14
CA ARG A 153 -45.30 -13.86 -11.35
C ARG A 153 -46.34 -12.76 -11.54
N GLU A 154 -46.22 -11.62 -10.86
CA GLU A 154 -46.90 -10.38 -11.24
C GLU A 154 -46.00 -9.15 -11.09
N ASN A 155 -45.95 -8.40 -12.20
CA ASN A 155 -45.35 -7.09 -12.44
C ASN A 155 -44.96 -6.25 -11.21
N PHE A 156 -43.66 -6.21 -10.91
CA PHE A 156 -43.06 -4.99 -10.38
C PHE A 156 -42.31 -4.34 -11.53
N SER A 157 -42.81 -3.21 -12.00
CA SER A 157 -42.25 -2.44 -13.11
C SER A 157 -40.85 -1.90 -12.82
N ASP A 158 -40.35 -2.01 -11.59
CA ASP A 158 -39.12 -1.39 -11.12
C ASP A 158 -38.48 -2.28 -10.03
N ASP A 159 -37.56 -3.19 -10.38
CA ASP A 159 -36.75 -3.98 -9.42
C ASP A 159 -35.71 -3.02 -8.74
N GLU A 160 -36.19 -1.99 -8.03
CA GLU A 160 -35.38 -0.94 -7.39
C GLU A 160 -34.38 -1.52 -6.38
N LEU A 161 -34.72 -2.63 -5.73
CA LEU A 161 -33.85 -3.32 -4.79
C LEU A 161 -32.68 -4.01 -5.51
N GLN A 162 -32.95 -4.67 -6.63
CA GLN A 162 -31.91 -5.27 -7.47
C GLN A 162 -31.00 -4.18 -8.06
N ALA A 163 -31.58 -3.11 -8.63
CA ALA A 163 -30.84 -1.99 -9.19
C ALA A 163 -29.97 -1.28 -8.15
N THR A 164 -30.50 -1.06 -6.93
CA THR A 164 -29.74 -0.49 -5.81
C THR A 164 -28.61 -1.42 -5.37
N GLY A 165 -28.87 -2.73 -5.30
CA GLY A 165 -27.86 -3.73 -4.98
C GLY A 165 -26.71 -3.75 -5.99
N GLU A 166 -27.03 -3.73 -7.29
CA GLU A 166 -26.05 -3.66 -8.38
C GLU A 166 -25.25 -2.37 -8.33
N ASN A 167 -25.91 -1.21 -8.14
CA ASN A 167 -25.22 0.08 -8.04
C ASN A 167 -24.25 0.15 -6.85
N LEU A 168 -24.64 -0.37 -5.68
CA LEU A 168 -23.77 -0.44 -4.51
C LEU A 168 -22.59 -1.38 -4.73
N LEU A 169 -22.83 -2.53 -5.39
CA LEU A 169 -21.78 -3.49 -5.73
C LEU A 169 -20.77 -2.88 -6.71
N PHE A 170 -21.22 -2.36 -7.85
CA PHE A 170 -20.35 -1.78 -8.87
C PHE A 170 -19.67 -0.51 -8.37
N GLY A 171 -20.41 0.37 -7.68
CA GLY A 171 -19.86 1.57 -7.05
C GLY A 171 -18.80 1.24 -6.01
N GLY A 172 -19.04 0.24 -5.17
CA GLY A 172 -18.08 -0.25 -4.18
C GLY A 172 -16.83 -0.86 -4.80
N LEU A 173 -16.96 -1.62 -5.90
CA LEU A 173 -15.82 -2.18 -6.64
C LEU A 173 -14.97 -1.09 -7.31
N ILE A 174 -15.61 -0.08 -7.92
CA ILE A 174 -14.91 1.07 -8.51
C ILE A 174 -14.19 1.86 -7.41
N ALA A 175 -14.86 2.12 -6.28
CA ALA A 175 -14.28 2.80 -5.13
C ALA A 175 -13.08 2.03 -4.55
N LEU A 176 -13.16 0.70 -4.49
CA LEU A 176 -12.05 -0.16 -4.07
C LEU A 176 -10.87 -0.08 -5.06
N GLY A 177 -11.13 -0.08 -6.37
CA GLY A 177 -10.11 0.12 -7.39
C GLY A 177 -9.40 1.47 -7.24
N ALA A 178 -10.16 2.55 -7.06
CA ALA A 178 -9.62 3.88 -6.81
C ALA A 178 -8.82 3.94 -5.49
N SER A 179 -9.29 3.26 -4.43
CA SER A 179 -8.58 3.19 -3.15
C SER A 179 -7.21 2.53 -3.29
N ARG A 180 -7.05 1.53 -4.19
CA ARG A 180 -5.73 0.90 -4.48
C ARG A 180 -4.75 1.87 -5.09
N VAL A 181 -5.20 2.71 -6.03
CA VAL A 181 -4.35 3.73 -6.65
C VAL A 181 -3.86 4.73 -5.59
N ILE A 182 -4.78 5.24 -4.76
CA ILE A 182 -4.46 6.18 -3.69
C ILE A 182 -3.49 5.57 -2.68
N GLN A 183 -3.73 4.32 -2.27
CA GLN A 183 -2.87 3.61 -1.33
C GLN A 183 -1.52 3.17 -1.93
N GLY A 184 -1.39 3.14 -3.25
CA GLY A 184 -0.10 3.04 -3.93
C GLY A 184 0.67 4.37 -3.95
N ILE A 185 -0.02 5.48 -4.24
CA ILE A 185 0.61 6.81 -4.33
C ILE A 185 1.05 7.33 -2.96
N GLY A 186 0.23 7.15 -1.92
CA GLY A 186 0.49 7.67 -0.57
C GLY A 186 1.89 7.32 -0.03
N PRO A 187 2.26 6.02 0.03
CA PRO A 187 3.58 5.59 0.48
C PRO A 187 4.73 6.08 -0.43
N ALA A 188 4.49 6.25 -1.72
CA ALA A 188 5.50 6.81 -2.63
C ALA A 188 5.81 8.27 -2.28
N VAL A 189 4.77 9.10 -2.18
CA VAL A 189 4.91 10.52 -1.86
C VAL A 189 5.49 10.72 -0.47
N TYR A 190 5.02 9.97 0.53
CA TYR A 190 5.52 10.06 1.89
C TYR A 190 7.00 9.66 1.97
N GLY A 191 7.37 8.49 1.42
CA GLY A 191 8.75 8.01 1.44
C GLY A 191 9.73 8.98 0.75
N LEU A 192 9.37 9.52 -0.41
CA LEU A 192 10.18 10.52 -1.12
C LEU A 192 10.38 11.80 -0.30
N ARG A 193 9.31 12.32 0.32
CA ARG A 193 9.40 13.53 1.16
C ARG A 193 10.21 13.28 2.43
N TYR A 194 10.02 12.13 3.07
CA TYR A 194 10.77 11.73 4.26
C TYR A 194 12.27 11.66 3.96
N ASN A 195 12.65 10.91 2.92
CA ASN A 195 14.05 10.72 2.55
C ASN A 195 14.71 12.02 2.09
N LYS A 196 13.95 12.92 1.43
CA LYS A 196 14.44 14.25 1.07
C LYS A 196 14.77 15.09 2.31
N ILE A 197 13.88 15.15 3.30
CA ILE A 197 14.13 15.91 4.54
C ILE A 197 15.31 15.30 5.30
N LEU A 198 15.38 13.98 5.43
CA LEU A 198 16.49 13.28 6.08
C LEU A 198 17.82 13.63 5.40
N ARG A 199 17.88 13.53 4.07
CA ARG A 199 19.09 13.85 3.30
C ARG A 199 19.51 15.31 3.46
N THR A 200 18.56 16.23 3.36
CA THR A 200 18.82 17.68 3.48
C THR A 200 19.26 18.05 4.90
N GLY A 201 18.64 17.51 5.94
CA GLY A 201 19.03 17.76 7.33
C GLY A 201 20.42 17.21 7.68
N LEU A 202 20.86 16.16 6.99
CA LEU A 202 22.20 15.60 7.11
C LEU A 202 23.24 16.29 6.20
N GLY A 203 22.86 17.30 5.41
CA GLY A 203 23.77 17.98 4.50
C GLY A 203 24.38 17.09 3.42
N LEU A 204 23.76 15.95 3.12
CA LEU A 204 24.22 15.06 2.07
C LEU A 204 23.91 15.70 0.72
N ALA A 205 24.95 15.94 -0.08
CA ALA A 205 24.84 16.53 -1.41
C ALA A 205 23.87 15.72 -2.27
N LYS A 206 23.20 16.38 -3.22
CA LYS A 206 22.33 15.74 -4.20
C LYS A 206 23.18 14.96 -5.18
N ASP A 207 23.72 13.84 -4.73
CA ASP A 207 24.52 13.02 -5.61
C ASP A 207 23.58 12.33 -6.59
N ARG A 208 23.77 12.63 -7.89
CA ARG A 208 22.94 12.12 -8.98
C ARG A 208 23.07 10.59 -9.13
N SER A 209 23.92 9.94 -8.34
CA SER A 209 24.01 8.49 -8.17
C SER A 209 22.75 7.90 -7.50
N ASP A 210 22.02 8.67 -6.70
CA ASP A 210 20.78 8.22 -6.02
C ASP A 210 19.56 8.15 -6.97
N ALA A 211 19.69 8.55 -8.23
CA ALA A 211 18.63 8.39 -9.22
C ALA A 211 18.40 6.92 -9.63
N VAL A 212 19.15 5.96 -9.06
CA VAL A 212 18.93 4.53 -9.27
C VAL A 212 18.96 3.76 -7.94
N GLY A 213 18.14 4.18 -6.98
CA GLY A 213 17.49 3.20 -6.08
C GLY A 213 16.53 2.34 -6.93
N PRO A 214 16.40 1.03 -6.65
CA PRO A 214 16.01 0.00 -7.62
C PRO A 214 14.88 0.47 -8.55
N ALA A 215 15.24 0.83 -9.77
CA ALA A 215 14.27 1.15 -10.80
C ALA A 215 13.65 -0.18 -11.22
N ILE A 216 12.50 -0.51 -10.63
CA ILE A 216 11.54 -1.44 -11.22
C ILE A 216 11.01 -0.70 -12.45
N GLY A 217 11.71 -0.86 -13.57
CA GLY A 217 11.31 -0.33 -14.86
C GLY A 217 10.43 -1.36 -15.56
N PHE A 218 9.25 -0.94 -15.99
CA PHE A 218 8.43 -1.72 -16.93
C PHE A 218 8.95 -1.42 -18.33
N ALA A 219 9.67 -2.37 -18.93
CA ALA A 219 10.12 -2.26 -20.31
C ALA A 219 9.23 -3.16 -21.19
N PRO A 220 8.59 -2.60 -22.24
CA PRO A 220 7.90 -3.42 -23.22
C PRO A 220 8.93 -4.12 -24.11
N LEU A 221 8.85 -5.45 -24.19
CA LEU A 221 9.60 -6.25 -25.16
C LEU A 221 8.68 -6.64 -26.30
N PRO A 222 9.02 -6.29 -27.56
CA PRO A 222 8.31 -6.80 -28.71
C PRO A 222 8.65 -8.28 -28.89
N THR A 223 7.66 -9.18 -28.83
CA THR A 223 7.82 -10.56 -29.26
C THR A 223 7.62 -10.67 -30.78
N GLY A 224 8.22 -11.69 -31.40
CA GLY A 224 8.22 -11.86 -32.87
C GLY A 224 6.84 -12.06 -33.51
N ASP A 225 5.80 -12.23 -32.70
CA ASP A 225 4.38 -12.32 -33.04
C ASP A 225 3.62 -10.98 -32.89
N GLY A 226 4.32 -9.87 -32.65
CA GLY A 226 3.74 -8.52 -32.58
C GLY A 226 3.04 -8.18 -31.27
N ARG A 227 3.16 -9.04 -30.25
CA ARG A 227 2.65 -8.78 -28.89
C ARG A 227 3.69 -8.03 -28.05
N LEU A 228 3.22 -7.24 -27.10
CA LEU A 228 4.05 -6.55 -26.12
C LEU A 228 4.08 -7.38 -24.83
N GLN A 229 5.21 -8.00 -24.53
CA GLN A 229 5.45 -8.62 -23.22
C GLN A 229 6.05 -7.58 -22.26
N TRP A 230 5.49 -7.49 -21.07
CA TRP A 230 5.99 -6.60 -20.02
C TRP A 230 6.93 -7.39 -19.11
N GLN A 231 8.21 -7.01 -19.08
CA GLN A 231 9.16 -7.56 -18.12
C GLN A 231 9.42 -6.58 -17.00
N VAL A 232 9.53 -7.13 -15.78
CA VAL A 232 9.98 -6.40 -14.60
C VAL A 232 11.49 -6.53 -14.53
N ALA A 233 12.21 -5.48 -14.91
CA ALA A 233 13.66 -5.42 -14.74
C ALA A 233 13.99 -4.84 -13.36
N ALA A 234 14.75 -5.59 -12.56
CA ALA A 234 15.36 -5.09 -11.34
C ALA A 234 16.87 -4.95 -11.56
N ARG A 235 17.38 -3.72 -11.50
CA ARG A 235 18.82 -3.48 -11.55
C ARG A 235 19.39 -3.62 -10.13
N ILE A 236 20.14 -4.69 -9.88
CA ILE A 236 20.88 -4.89 -8.63
C ILE A 236 22.29 -4.32 -8.85
N PRO A 237 22.71 -3.26 -8.15
CA PRO A 237 24.08 -2.80 -8.22
C PRO A 237 24.99 -3.86 -7.60
N LEU A 238 25.90 -4.40 -8.39
CA LEU A 238 27.03 -5.18 -7.88
C LEU A 238 28.03 -4.20 -7.28
N ARG A 239 28.46 -4.48 -6.04
CA ARG A 239 29.47 -3.73 -5.29
C ARG A 239 30.83 -3.78 -5.98
#